data_AF-A0AA39GK74-F1
#
_entry.id   AF-A0AA39GK74-F1
#
_cell.length_a   1.000
_cell.length_b   1.000
_cell.length_c   1.000
_cell.angle_alpha   90.00
_cell.angle_beta   90.00
_cell.angle_gamma   90.00
#
_symmetry.space_group_name_H-M   'P 1'
#
loop_
_entity.id
_entity.type
_entity.pdbx_description
1 polymer ?
#
loop_
_entity_poly.entity_id
_entity_poly.type
_entity_poly.pdbx_seq_one_letter_code
_entity_poly.pdbx_strand_id
1 'polypeptide(L)'
;MTSAFLGFQFSRTPENREAYRRALREARLEENPWLVPLKGSNETEYRKPSHVRASKPNSSLQSYFRRIHETGQDSIDLLASRISQHRVIQLEPPDKVHQRTQGRIENRSEKQGPAVERNTGYTQSFLYRFLSLPPELRLMILERLHFGDIDRLRRTCRSFRTVIDKPTIIAVFPDLSEVLTTTCRHCLGTDRSARLIIKEKDDHPLQPLGNQCWRCAARRKEYRIGKQYHMVDETKGFFCRWCGYPCIREGRLGQTWSQYHKPCYRRRIKAMLFYMSAGTIQWLATLGALGMCWICFHEHAVITGPTVAVFFASIWALLLTLVRGSRLRTFHWSVLLEVIILALWVPPTFALATIIRSPSSRSPGPPIMTLALVGINILLRILNVVGCVALTCEYKAWQRKRPGRNLFQRCMSSTLFLIMLWTWGQSTDLEYPPKWRLWRSSHSSPASA
;
A
#
# COMPACT_ATOMS: atom_id res chain seq x y z
N MET A 1 -50.71 -23.79 4.93
CA MET A 1 -50.86 -22.73 3.91
C MET A 1 -49.54 -22.68 3.12
N THR A 2 -49.31 -23.59 2.15
CA THR A 2 -49.68 -23.46 0.71
C THR A 2 -49.13 -22.16 0.12
N SER A 3 -48.15 -22.11 -0.79
CA SER A 3 -47.92 -22.89 -2.03
C SER A 3 -46.42 -22.75 -2.43
N ALA A 4 -45.64 -23.76 -2.89
CA ALA A 4 -45.77 -24.60 -4.10
C ALA A 4 -45.73 -23.74 -5.41
N PHE A 5 -44.97 -24.00 -6.47
CA PHE A 5 -44.15 -25.15 -6.91
C PHE A 5 -43.43 -24.80 -8.27
N LEU A 6 -42.49 -25.68 -8.68
CA LEU A 6 -41.89 -25.89 -10.03
C LEU A 6 -40.76 -24.95 -10.49
N GLY A 7 -39.60 -25.42 -10.95
CA GLY A 7 -39.14 -26.79 -11.23
C GLY A 7 -38.12 -26.73 -12.37
N PHE A 8 -36.96 -27.39 -12.21
CA PHE A 8 -36.32 -28.20 -13.26
C PHE A 8 -35.07 -28.85 -12.66
N GLN A 9 -35.25 -30.10 -12.23
CA GLN A 9 -34.17 -31.05 -12.01
C GLN A 9 -33.56 -31.40 -13.37
N PHE A 10 -32.26 -31.20 -13.53
CA PHE A 10 -31.46 -31.98 -14.47
C PHE A 10 -30.53 -32.91 -13.69
N SER A 11 -30.92 -34.19 -13.69
CA SER A 11 -30.11 -35.41 -13.66
C SER A 11 -28.67 -35.31 -13.10
N ARG A 12 -28.49 -35.77 -11.85
CA ARG A 12 -27.20 -36.13 -11.24
C ARG A 12 -26.81 -37.56 -11.62
N THR A 13 -26.55 -37.85 -12.89
CA THR A 13 -25.81 -39.06 -13.25
C THR A 13 -24.31 -38.81 -13.06
N PRO A 14 -23.53 -39.82 -12.60
CA PRO A 14 -22.07 -39.71 -12.52
C PRO A 14 -21.44 -39.35 -13.87
N GLU A 15 -22.04 -39.79 -14.98
CA GLU A 15 -21.63 -39.43 -16.35
C GLU A 15 -21.73 -37.94 -16.66
N ASN A 16 -22.76 -37.23 -16.19
CA ASN A 16 -22.87 -35.77 -16.36
C ASN A 16 -21.83 -34.99 -15.55
N ARG A 17 -21.44 -35.52 -14.38
CA ARG A 17 -20.31 -34.97 -13.60
C ARG A 17 -18.99 -35.19 -14.32
N GLU A 18 -18.84 -36.31 -15.01
CA GLU A 18 -17.63 -36.65 -15.73
C GLU A 18 -17.52 -35.86 -17.04
N ALA A 19 -18.63 -35.65 -17.75
CA ALA A 19 -18.74 -34.75 -18.90
C ALA A 19 -18.46 -33.30 -18.53
N TYR A 20 -18.99 -32.80 -17.39
CA TYR A 20 -18.67 -31.47 -16.89
C TYR A 20 -17.19 -31.33 -16.49
N ARG A 21 -16.58 -32.37 -15.90
CA ARG A 21 -15.13 -32.41 -15.61
C ARG A 21 -14.27 -32.59 -16.86
N ARG A 22 -14.80 -33.16 -17.94
CA ARG A 22 -14.14 -33.26 -19.25
C ARG A 22 -14.19 -31.90 -19.96
N ALA A 23 -15.35 -31.24 -19.99
CA ALA A 23 -15.53 -29.88 -20.47
C ALA A 23 -14.67 -28.85 -19.70
N LEU A 24 -14.52 -28.99 -18.37
CA LEU A 24 -13.60 -28.17 -17.56
C LEU A 24 -12.13 -28.47 -17.80
N ARG A 25 -11.78 -29.69 -18.25
CA ARG A 25 -10.40 -30.05 -18.63
C ARG A 25 -10.08 -29.56 -20.04
N GLU A 26 -11.03 -29.65 -20.96
CA GLU A 26 -10.94 -29.11 -22.32
C GLU A 26 -10.91 -27.58 -22.32
N ALA A 27 -11.76 -26.92 -21.52
CA ALA A 27 -11.71 -25.47 -21.30
C ALA A 27 -10.41 -24.99 -20.61
N ARG A 28 -9.74 -25.87 -19.84
CA ARG A 28 -8.44 -25.58 -19.19
C ARG A 28 -7.24 -25.92 -20.09
N LEU A 29 -7.44 -26.60 -21.21
CA LEU A 29 -6.39 -26.89 -22.20
C LEU A 29 -6.30 -25.82 -23.30
N GLU A 30 -7.38 -25.08 -23.57
CA GLU A 30 -7.35 -23.97 -24.55
C GLU A 30 -6.97 -22.61 -23.95
N GLU A 31 -7.17 -22.38 -22.65
CA GLU A 31 -6.81 -21.12 -22.00
C GLU A 31 -5.55 -21.24 -21.13
N ASN A 32 -4.47 -20.64 -21.63
CA ASN A 32 -3.24 -20.43 -20.88
C ASN A 32 -3.51 -19.55 -19.63
N PRO A 33 -3.21 -20.00 -18.40
CA PRO A 33 -3.47 -19.23 -17.17
C PRO A 33 -2.67 -17.93 -17.08
N TRP A 34 -1.73 -17.69 -18.00
CA TRP A 34 -0.86 -16.52 -18.06
C TRP A 34 -1.45 -15.31 -18.81
N LEU A 35 -2.57 -15.48 -19.52
CA LEU A 35 -3.06 -14.50 -20.49
C LEU A 35 -4.57 -14.20 -20.37
N VAL A 36 -5.09 -14.16 -19.14
CA VAL A 36 -6.43 -13.59 -18.90
C VAL A 36 -6.34 -12.05 -18.97
N PRO A 37 -7.14 -11.37 -19.81
CA PRO A 37 -7.22 -9.92 -19.77
C PRO A 37 -7.75 -9.48 -18.40
N LEU A 38 -7.04 -8.56 -17.74
CA LEU A 38 -7.46 -7.93 -16.49
C LEU A 38 -8.76 -7.14 -16.73
N LYS A 39 -9.90 -7.82 -16.67
CA LYS A 39 -11.21 -7.20 -16.67
C LYS A 39 -11.52 -6.75 -15.24
N GLY A 40 -11.77 -5.46 -15.08
CA GLY A 40 -12.08 -4.87 -13.79
C GLY A 40 -13.31 -5.51 -13.13
N SER A 41 -13.20 -5.79 -11.83
CA SER A 41 -14.31 -5.94 -10.89
C SER A 41 -13.72 -5.63 -9.51
N ASN A 42 -14.21 -4.61 -8.83
CA ASN A 42 -15.40 -4.62 -7.98
C ASN A 42 -15.39 -5.76 -6.95
N GLU A 43 -15.52 -5.33 -5.70
CA GLU A 43 -15.54 -6.10 -4.47
C GLU A 43 -16.34 -7.40 -4.59
N THR A 44 -15.81 -8.48 -4.01
CA THR A 44 -16.60 -9.43 -3.20
C THR A 44 -15.67 -10.39 -2.43
N GLU A 45 -15.83 -10.32 -1.12
CA GLU A 45 -15.73 -11.35 -0.09
C GLU A 45 -15.16 -12.74 -0.48
N TYR A 46 -14.02 -13.11 0.13
CA TYR A 46 -13.41 -14.43 -0.03
C TYR A 46 -13.72 -15.31 1.19
N ARG A 47 -14.60 -16.31 0.99
CA ARG A 47 -14.89 -17.38 1.94
C ARG A 47 -13.81 -18.47 1.85
N LYS A 48 -13.23 -18.88 2.98
CA LYS A 48 -12.20 -19.95 3.08
C LYS A 48 -12.76 -21.32 2.65
N PRO A 49 -12.00 -22.14 1.90
CA PRO A 49 -12.15 -23.58 1.93
C PRO A 49 -11.18 -24.21 2.95
N SER A 50 -11.73 -25.18 3.67
CA SER A 50 -11.10 -26.06 4.66
C SER A 50 -10.19 -27.11 4.03
N HIS A 51 -9.08 -27.37 4.73
CA HIS A 51 -8.25 -28.59 4.76
C HIS A 51 -8.12 -29.43 3.47
N VAL A 52 -6.98 -29.31 2.80
CA VAL A 52 -6.40 -30.37 1.97
C VAL A 52 -4.98 -30.65 2.46
N ARG A 53 -4.72 -31.94 2.73
CA ARG A 53 -3.51 -32.50 3.34
C ARG A 53 -2.37 -32.52 2.30
N ALA A 54 -1.17 -32.14 2.72
CA ALA A 54 0.01 -32.00 1.87
C ALA A 54 0.51 -33.33 1.28
N SER A 55 0.80 -33.34 -0.02
CA SER A 55 1.58 -34.39 -0.70
C SER A 55 3.00 -33.87 -1.03
N LYS A 56 3.97 -34.77 -0.93
CA LYS A 56 5.44 -34.58 -1.08
C LYS A 56 5.87 -33.92 -2.41
N PRO A 57 7.09 -33.34 -2.47
CA PRO A 57 7.54 -32.46 -3.56
C PRO A 57 7.74 -33.21 -4.88
N ASN A 58 7.27 -32.59 -5.96
CA ASN A 58 7.16 -33.15 -7.30
C ASN A 58 8.50 -33.10 -8.05
N SER A 59 9.03 -34.27 -8.41
CA SER A 59 10.04 -34.50 -9.46
C SER A 59 9.60 -34.04 -10.86
N SER A 60 8.36 -33.55 -11.00
CA SER A 60 7.77 -33.15 -12.27
C SER A 60 8.29 -31.81 -12.81
N LEU A 61 8.74 -30.88 -11.96
CA LEU A 61 9.21 -29.55 -12.39
C LEU A 61 10.54 -29.61 -13.13
N GLN A 62 11.50 -30.40 -12.64
CA GLN A 62 12.77 -30.63 -13.36
C GLN A 62 12.54 -31.38 -14.69
N SER A 63 11.61 -32.33 -14.71
CA SER A 63 11.25 -33.05 -15.95
C SER A 63 10.52 -32.18 -16.98
N TYR A 64 9.84 -31.13 -16.53
CA TYR A 64 9.14 -30.15 -17.38
C TYR A 64 10.12 -29.14 -17.98
N PHE A 65 11.06 -28.61 -17.18
CA PHE A 65 12.09 -27.69 -17.69
C PHE A 65 13.10 -28.37 -18.60
N ARG A 66 13.47 -29.64 -18.33
CA ARG A 66 14.31 -30.44 -19.26
C ARG A 66 13.64 -30.63 -20.62
N ARG A 67 12.32 -30.94 -20.64
CA ARG A 67 11.54 -31.06 -21.88
C ARG A 67 11.45 -29.76 -22.68
N ILE A 68 11.34 -28.61 -21.99
CA ILE A 68 11.31 -27.29 -22.65
C ILE A 68 12.67 -26.96 -23.28
N HIS A 69 13.77 -27.26 -22.58
CA HIS A 69 15.12 -27.04 -23.09
C HIS A 69 15.42 -27.92 -24.32
N GLU A 70 15.00 -29.19 -24.30
CA GLU A 70 15.15 -30.10 -25.44
C GLU A 70 14.31 -29.64 -26.65
N THR A 71 13.06 -29.21 -26.47
CA THR A 71 12.26 -28.64 -27.57
C THR A 71 12.73 -27.27 -28.06
N GLY A 72 13.51 -26.54 -27.24
CA GLY A 72 14.08 -25.24 -27.59
C GLY A 72 15.20 -25.35 -28.62
N GLN A 73 16.06 -26.36 -28.49
CA GLN A 73 17.16 -26.61 -29.43
C GLN A 73 16.64 -26.99 -30.82
N ASP A 74 15.67 -27.92 -30.89
CA ASP A 74 15.07 -28.36 -32.16
C ASP A 74 14.34 -27.23 -32.90
N SER A 75 13.83 -26.23 -32.16
CA SER A 75 13.13 -25.07 -32.74
C SER A 75 14.06 -24.03 -33.35
N ILE A 76 15.33 -23.98 -32.94
CA ILE A 76 16.36 -23.08 -33.51
C ILE A 76 16.79 -23.58 -34.89
N ASP A 77 16.99 -24.89 -35.05
CA ASP A 77 17.33 -25.51 -36.34
C ASP A 77 16.15 -25.44 -37.33
N LEU A 78 14.92 -25.56 -36.84
CA LEU A 78 13.70 -25.38 -37.65
C LEU A 78 13.47 -23.91 -38.07
N LEU A 79 13.87 -22.94 -37.23
CA LEU A 79 13.83 -21.51 -37.55
C LEU A 79 14.91 -21.14 -38.58
N ALA A 80 16.13 -21.66 -38.46
CA ALA A 80 17.18 -21.49 -39.46
C ALA A 80 16.77 -22.11 -40.82
N SER A 81 16.08 -23.25 -40.80
CA SER A 81 15.51 -23.89 -42.00
C SER A 81 14.37 -23.08 -42.62
N ARG A 82 13.44 -22.53 -41.83
CA ARG A 82 12.31 -21.71 -42.34
C ARG A 82 12.73 -20.34 -42.86
N ILE A 83 13.77 -19.73 -42.30
CA ILE A 83 14.30 -18.44 -42.77
C ILE A 83 14.99 -18.59 -44.13
N SER A 84 15.60 -19.74 -44.43
CA SER A 84 16.21 -20.01 -45.74
C SER A 84 15.19 -20.31 -46.86
N GLN A 85 13.98 -20.77 -46.52
CA GLN A 85 12.94 -21.14 -47.49
C GLN A 85 11.99 -20.00 -47.91
N HIS A 86 11.91 -18.89 -47.17
CA HIS A 86 11.13 -17.72 -47.59
C HIS A 86 11.94 -16.78 -48.51
N ARG A 87 12.21 -17.24 -49.73
CA ARG A 87 12.51 -16.38 -50.89
C ARG A 87 11.36 -16.46 -51.89
N VAL A 88 10.94 -15.28 -52.35
CA VAL A 88 9.92 -15.01 -53.38
C VAL A 88 8.46 -15.10 -52.92
N ILE A 89 8.01 -14.07 -52.20
CA ILE A 89 6.67 -13.52 -52.41
C ILE A 89 6.87 -12.27 -53.26
N GLN A 90 6.41 -12.30 -54.51
CA GLN A 90 6.43 -11.13 -55.39
C GLN A 90 5.58 -10.03 -54.76
N LEU A 91 6.24 -8.96 -54.32
CA LEU A 91 5.58 -7.71 -53.93
C LEU A 91 5.18 -6.96 -55.21
N GLU A 92 3.93 -6.51 -55.30
CA GLU A 92 3.50 -5.58 -56.34
C GLU A 92 4.35 -4.30 -56.29
N PRO A 93 4.66 -3.69 -57.44
CA PRO A 93 5.47 -2.47 -57.50
C PRO A 93 4.78 -1.29 -56.78
N PRO A 94 5.57 -0.42 -56.11
CA PRO A 94 5.09 0.59 -55.15
C PRO A 94 4.16 1.66 -55.75
N ASP A 95 4.14 1.83 -57.07
CA ASP A 95 3.40 2.92 -57.72
C ASP A 95 1.88 2.69 -57.74
N LYS A 96 1.42 1.43 -57.66
CA LYS A 96 -0.02 1.09 -57.72
C LYS A 96 -0.74 1.23 -56.37
N VAL A 97 -0.02 1.15 -55.25
CA VAL A 97 -0.59 1.30 -53.89
C VAL A 97 -0.76 2.78 -53.53
N HIS A 98 0.10 3.67 -54.04
CA HIS A 98 0.05 5.09 -53.75
C HIS A 98 -1.19 5.77 -54.37
N GLN A 99 -1.53 5.44 -55.63
CA GLN A 99 -2.73 5.98 -56.30
C GLN A 99 -4.04 5.50 -55.66
N ARG A 100 -4.11 4.26 -55.17
CA ARG A 100 -5.29 3.71 -54.48
C ARG A 100 -5.54 4.34 -53.11
N THR A 101 -4.49 4.86 -52.48
CA THR A 101 -4.57 5.45 -51.13
C THR A 101 -4.85 6.96 -51.22
N GLN A 102 -4.31 7.67 -52.21
CA GLN A 102 -4.60 9.09 -52.45
C GLN A 102 -6.05 9.33 -52.91
N GLY A 103 -6.58 8.52 -53.85
CA GLY A 103 -7.97 8.65 -54.29
C GLY A 103 -9.02 8.33 -53.22
N ARG A 104 -8.62 7.67 -52.12
CA ARG A 104 -9.49 7.39 -50.96
C ARG A 104 -9.42 8.47 -49.87
N ILE A 105 -8.37 9.30 -49.88
CA ILE A 105 -8.17 10.41 -48.93
C ILE A 105 -8.83 11.69 -49.46
N GLU A 106 -8.76 11.97 -50.77
CA GLU A 106 -9.46 13.12 -51.37
C GLU A 106 -10.99 13.01 -51.22
N ASN A 107 -11.55 11.81 -51.40
CA ASN A 107 -12.99 11.57 -51.22
C ASN A 107 -13.48 11.63 -49.75
N ARG A 108 -12.58 11.75 -48.77
CA ARG A 108 -12.93 11.81 -47.34
C ARG A 108 -12.66 13.18 -46.71
N SER A 109 -11.91 14.04 -47.40
CA SER A 109 -11.55 15.39 -46.94
C SER A 109 -12.70 16.40 -46.99
N GLU A 110 -13.80 16.08 -47.69
CA GLU A 110 -14.91 17.03 -47.89
C GLU A 110 -15.97 17.02 -46.77
N LYS A 111 -15.83 16.19 -45.72
CA LYS A 111 -16.93 16.01 -44.74
C LYS A 111 -16.63 16.09 -43.25
N GLN A 112 -15.42 16.39 -42.77
CA GLN A 112 -15.18 16.48 -41.33
C GLN A 112 -14.30 17.67 -40.93
N GLY A 113 -14.91 18.58 -40.16
CA GLY A 113 -14.27 19.74 -39.56
C GLY A 113 -13.23 19.39 -38.47
N PRO A 114 -12.48 20.38 -37.97
CA PRO A 114 -11.17 20.14 -37.40
C PRO A 114 -11.21 20.06 -35.88
N ALA A 115 -10.99 18.87 -35.31
CA ALA A 115 -10.34 18.71 -34.01
C ALA A 115 -9.95 17.25 -33.76
N VAL A 116 -8.73 17.04 -33.26
CA VAL A 116 -8.12 15.74 -32.84
C VAL A 116 -7.42 14.93 -33.95
N GLU A 117 -6.38 15.50 -34.57
CA GLU A 117 -5.55 14.76 -35.55
C GLU A 117 -4.04 14.84 -35.31
N ARG A 118 -3.58 15.14 -34.07
CA ARG A 118 -2.15 15.39 -33.83
C ARG A 118 -1.29 14.27 -33.23
N ASN A 119 -1.83 13.10 -32.89
CA ASN A 119 -1.02 12.03 -32.26
C ASN A 119 -1.09 10.63 -32.91
N THR A 120 -1.97 10.39 -33.89
CA THR A 120 -2.14 9.06 -34.51
C THR A 120 -1.06 8.74 -35.55
N GLY A 121 -0.59 9.74 -36.31
CA GLY A 121 0.42 9.56 -37.36
C GLY A 121 1.81 9.16 -36.86
N TYR A 122 2.24 9.66 -35.69
CA TYR A 122 3.52 9.28 -35.08
C TYR A 122 3.55 7.82 -34.60
N THR A 123 2.47 7.32 -34.01
CA THR A 123 2.37 5.92 -33.58
C THR A 123 2.31 4.94 -34.74
N GLN A 124 1.64 5.29 -35.85
CA GLN A 124 1.60 4.46 -37.05
C GLN A 124 2.95 4.42 -37.78
N SER A 125 3.66 5.55 -37.86
CA SER A 125 4.99 5.61 -38.48
C SER A 125 6.04 4.82 -37.69
N PHE A 126 6.01 4.83 -36.35
CA PHE A 126 6.89 4.00 -35.53
C PHE A 126 6.61 2.50 -35.69
N LEU A 127 5.34 2.10 -35.66
CA LEU A 127 4.92 0.71 -35.91
C LEU A 127 5.44 0.18 -37.25
N TYR A 128 5.24 0.95 -38.32
CA TYR A 128 5.69 0.58 -39.65
C TYR A 128 7.22 0.48 -39.73
N ARG A 129 7.95 1.47 -39.18
CA ARG A 129 9.42 1.44 -39.14
C ARG A 129 9.97 0.28 -38.31
N PHE A 130 9.32 -0.07 -37.21
CA PHE A 130 9.76 -1.19 -36.40
C PHE A 130 9.54 -2.52 -37.12
N LEU A 131 8.40 -2.69 -37.77
CA LEU A 131 8.06 -3.90 -38.52
C LEU A 131 8.87 -4.05 -39.81
N SER A 132 9.31 -2.94 -40.41
CA SER A 132 10.17 -2.94 -41.60
C SER A 132 11.65 -3.22 -41.29
N LEU A 133 12.05 -3.30 -40.02
CA LEU A 133 13.41 -3.64 -39.65
C LEU A 133 13.70 -5.13 -39.91
N PRO A 134 14.92 -5.48 -40.37
CA PRO A 134 15.42 -6.84 -40.35
C PRO A 134 15.19 -7.53 -38.99
N PRO A 135 14.86 -8.83 -38.98
CA PRO A 135 14.54 -9.55 -37.74
C PRO A 135 15.68 -9.48 -36.70
N GLU A 136 16.93 -9.43 -37.13
CA GLU A 136 18.11 -9.30 -36.27
C GLU A 136 18.09 -7.98 -35.50
N LEU A 137 17.83 -6.86 -36.20
CA LEU A 137 17.74 -5.54 -35.57
C LEU A 137 16.54 -5.43 -34.63
N ARG A 138 15.42 -6.10 -34.97
CA ARG A 138 14.26 -6.18 -34.07
C ARG A 138 14.62 -6.92 -32.78
N LEU A 139 15.32 -8.05 -32.86
CA LEU A 139 15.77 -8.80 -31.70
C LEU A 139 16.74 -7.99 -30.84
N MET A 140 17.71 -7.29 -31.43
CA MET A 140 18.62 -6.40 -30.70
C MET A 140 17.90 -5.28 -29.95
N ILE A 141 16.82 -4.74 -30.53
CA ILE A 141 16.00 -3.72 -29.84
C ILE A 141 15.22 -4.36 -28.69
N LEU A 142 14.63 -5.54 -28.91
CA LEU A 142 13.88 -6.27 -27.87
C LEU A 142 14.78 -6.68 -26.70
N GLU A 143 16.01 -7.12 -26.96
CA GLU A 143 17.00 -7.49 -25.93
C GLU A 143 17.33 -6.34 -24.97
N ARG A 144 17.23 -5.09 -25.43
CA ARG A 144 17.44 -3.90 -24.59
C ARG A 144 16.23 -3.54 -23.73
N LEU A 145 15.06 -4.12 -23.99
CA LEU A 145 13.83 -3.85 -23.24
C LEU A 145 13.69 -4.82 -22.05
N HIS A 146 13.13 -4.33 -20.95
CA HIS A 146 12.74 -5.21 -19.86
C HIS A 146 11.51 -6.04 -20.26
N PHE A 147 11.37 -7.22 -19.64
CA PHE A 147 10.21 -8.09 -19.86
C PHE A 147 8.88 -7.34 -19.75
N GLY A 148 8.76 -6.45 -18.77
CA GLY A 148 7.54 -5.66 -18.60
C GLY A 148 7.25 -4.68 -19.73
N ASP A 149 8.27 -4.13 -20.38
CA ASP A 149 8.11 -3.23 -21.52
C ASP A 149 7.75 -4.01 -22.78
N ILE A 150 8.31 -5.21 -22.96
CA ILE A 150 7.91 -6.14 -24.03
C ILE A 150 6.45 -6.58 -23.84
N ASP A 151 6.04 -6.95 -22.62
CA ASP A 151 4.65 -7.34 -22.37
C ASP A 151 3.68 -6.17 -22.58
N ARG A 152 4.06 -4.95 -22.21
CA ARG A 152 3.28 -3.74 -22.55
C ARG A 152 3.19 -3.54 -24.05
N LEU A 153 4.29 -3.67 -24.78
CA LEU A 153 4.33 -3.54 -26.24
C LEU A 153 3.39 -4.55 -26.90
N ARG A 154 3.39 -5.81 -26.45
CA ARG A 154 2.46 -6.86 -26.90
C ARG A 154 0.99 -6.54 -26.63
N ARG A 155 0.69 -5.81 -25.55
CA ARG A 155 -0.67 -5.38 -25.23
C ARG A 155 -1.14 -4.18 -26.04
N THR A 156 -0.25 -3.43 -26.69
CA THR A 156 -0.65 -2.22 -27.45
C THR A 156 -1.37 -2.55 -28.75
N CYS A 157 -0.90 -3.52 -29.54
CA CYS A 157 -1.52 -3.88 -30.81
C CYS A 157 -1.37 -5.37 -31.17
N ARG A 158 -2.28 -5.86 -32.04
CA ARG A 158 -2.29 -7.26 -32.49
C ARG A 158 -1.01 -7.61 -33.26
N SER A 159 -0.48 -6.69 -34.05
CA SER A 159 0.75 -6.90 -34.85
C SER A 159 2.00 -7.11 -33.97
N PHE A 160 2.15 -6.33 -32.89
CA PHE A 160 3.23 -6.58 -31.93
C PHE A 160 3.03 -7.89 -31.18
N ARG A 161 1.78 -8.27 -30.88
CA ARG A 161 1.48 -9.56 -30.26
C ARG A 161 1.82 -10.75 -31.16
N THR A 162 1.66 -10.63 -32.48
CA THR A 162 2.01 -11.69 -33.43
C THR A 162 3.50 -11.74 -33.72
N VAL A 163 4.18 -10.59 -33.81
CA VAL A 163 5.62 -10.52 -34.07
C VAL A 163 6.43 -10.90 -32.84
N ILE A 164 5.98 -10.51 -31.65
CA ILE A 164 6.60 -10.89 -30.37
C ILE A 164 5.81 -12.09 -29.85
N ASP A 165 6.06 -13.24 -30.46
CA ASP A 165 5.49 -14.50 -30.07
C ASP A 165 6.21 -15.10 -28.85
N LYS A 166 5.74 -16.24 -28.37
CA LYS A 166 6.34 -16.94 -27.23
C LYS A 166 7.80 -17.35 -27.47
N PRO A 167 8.17 -17.99 -28.61
CA PRO A 167 9.56 -18.37 -28.84
C PRO A 167 10.50 -17.17 -28.92
N THR A 168 10.06 -16.03 -29.48
CA THR A 168 10.85 -14.79 -29.46
C THR A 168 11.15 -14.34 -28.02
N ILE A 169 10.17 -14.43 -27.11
CA ILE A 169 10.39 -14.07 -25.70
C ILE A 169 11.38 -15.01 -25.01
N ILE A 170 11.31 -16.31 -25.29
CA ILE A 170 12.24 -17.30 -24.72
C ILE A 170 13.66 -17.06 -25.26
N ALA A 171 13.78 -16.72 -26.54
CA ALA A 171 15.07 -16.37 -27.15
C ALA A 171 15.68 -15.09 -26.55
N VAL A 172 14.86 -14.09 -26.24
CA VAL A 172 15.32 -12.84 -25.62
C VAL A 172 15.61 -12.99 -24.12
N PHE A 173 14.89 -13.89 -23.42
CA PHE A 173 15.06 -14.15 -21.99
C PHE A 173 15.28 -15.65 -21.75
N PRO A 174 16.53 -16.13 -21.82
CA PRO A 174 16.85 -17.54 -21.59
C PRO A 174 16.41 -18.00 -20.19
N ASP A 175 16.60 -17.15 -19.17
CA ASP A 175 16.17 -17.38 -17.79
C ASP A 175 14.80 -16.76 -17.49
N LEU A 176 13.79 -17.09 -18.31
CA LEU A 176 12.45 -16.52 -18.20
C LEU A 176 11.85 -16.67 -16.79
N SER A 177 12.11 -17.79 -16.10
CA SER A 177 11.63 -18.03 -14.74
C SER A 177 12.12 -16.95 -13.76
N GLU A 178 13.42 -16.63 -13.78
CA GLU A 178 14.02 -15.61 -12.92
C GLU A 178 13.50 -14.21 -13.27
N VAL A 179 13.34 -13.92 -14.55
CA VAL A 179 12.79 -12.63 -15.01
C VAL A 179 11.35 -12.46 -14.54
N LEU A 180 10.53 -13.52 -14.57
CA LEU A 180 9.15 -13.50 -14.08
C LEU A 180 9.08 -13.35 -12.56
N THR A 181 9.97 -13.99 -11.80
CA THR A 181 9.99 -13.84 -10.33
C THR A 181 10.49 -12.47 -9.90
N THR A 182 11.44 -11.87 -10.62
CA THR A 182 11.97 -10.51 -10.40
C THR A 182 11.15 -9.41 -11.07
N THR A 183 9.96 -9.74 -11.57
CA THR A 183 9.03 -8.76 -12.14
C THR A 183 7.77 -8.63 -11.29
N CYS A 184 7.35 -7.40 -11.03
CA CYS A 184 6.11 -7.13 -10.32
C CYS A 184 4.88 -7.42 -11.18
N ARG A 185 3.96 -8.25 -10.70
CA ARG A 185 2.70 -8.60 -11.39
C ARG A 185 1.83 -7.42 -11.81
N HIS A 186 1.90 -6.32 -11.07
CA HIS A 186 0.98 -5.17 -11.23
C HIS A 186 1.55 -4.08 -12.12
N CYS A 187 2.78 -3.64 -11.85
CA CYS A 187 3.39 -2.57 -12.63
C CYS A 187 4.29 -3.10 -13.74
N LEU A 188 4.54 -4.41 -13.80
CA LEU A 188 5.50 -5.05 -14.70
C LEU A 188 6.91 -4.43 -14.58
N GLY A 189 7.19 -3.78 -13.46
CA GLY A 189 8.52 -3.23 -13.19
C GLY A 189 9.43 -4.36 -12.73
N THR A 190 10.56 -4.50 -13.40
CA THR A 190 11.61 -5.48 -13.05
C THR A 190 12.60 -4.82 -12.10
N ASP A 191 12.99 -5.52 -11.04
CA ASP A 191 14.09 -5.13 -10.17
C ASP A 191 15.13 -6.24 -10.20
N ARG A 192 16.23 -6.00 -10.92
CA ARG A 192 17.34 -6.96 -11.06
C ARG A 192 17.96 -7.34 -9.71
N SER A 193 17.84 -6.48 -8.70
CA SER A 193 18.36 -6.79 -7.38
C SER A 193 17.47 -7.73 -6.57
N ALA A 194 16.25 -8.03 -7.03
CA ALA A 194 15.24 -8.89 -6.37
C ALA A 194 14.85 -8.49 -4.92
N ARG A 195 15.50 -7.46 -4.36
CA ARG A 195 15.43 -7.02 -2.96
C ARG A 195 14.21 -6.16 -2.66
N LEU A 196 13.59 -5.56 -3.68
CA LEU A 196 12.41 -4.70 -3.53
C LEU A 196 11.11 -5.41 -3.94
N ILE A 197 11.19 -6.69 -4.26
CA ILE A 197 10.08 -7.53 -4.67
C ILE A 197 9.76 -8.51 -3.56
N ILE A 198 8.52 -8.43 -3.11
CA ILE A 198 7.97 -9.29 -2.07
C ILE A 198 7.61 -10.61 -2.74
N LYS A 199 8.21 -11.69 -2.26
CA LYS A 199 7.87 -13.05 -2.67
C LYS A 199 6.49 -13.39 -2.11
N GLU A 200 5.59 -13.78 -2.99
CA GLU A 200 4.27 -14.29 -2.59
C GLU A 200 4.40 -15.75 -2.14
N LYS A 201 3.42 -16.27 -1.40
CA LYS A 201 3.45 -17.67 -0.95
C LYS A 201 3.64 -18.64 -2.13
N ASP A 202 4.30 -19.76 -1.85
CA ASP A 202 4.61 -20.78 -2.87
C ASP A 202 3.35 -21.37 -3.54
N ASP A 203 2.19 -21.36 -2.86
CA ASP A 203 0.91 -21.86 -3.41
C ASP A 203 0.11 -20.83 -4.24
N HIS A 204 0.68 -19.68 -4.61
CA HIS A 204 -0.08 -18.65 -5.32
C HIS A 204 -0.40 -19.07 -6.78
N PRO A 205 -1.66 -18.93 -7.25
CA PRO A 205 -2.09 -19.45 -8.56
C PRO A 205 -1.39 -18.82 -9.77
N LEU A 206 -0.74 -17.68 -9.58
CA LEU A 206 -0.01 -16.93 -10.61
C LEU A 206 1.51 -17.12 -10.54
N GLN A 207 2.03 -18.10 -9.78
CA GLN A 207 3.48 -18.37 -9.74
C GLN A 207 4.02 -18.89 -11.08
N PRO A 208 5.09 -18.29 -11.64
CA PRO A 208 6.09 -17.43 -10.97
C PRO A 208 5.78 -15.91 -10.96
N LEU A 209 4.86 -15.42 -11.79
CA LEU A 209 4.49 -14.00 -11.87
C LEU A 209 3.58 -13.52 -10.71
N GLY A 210 3.56 -14.23 -9.58
CA GLY A 210 2.74 -13.90 -8.41
C GLY A 210 3.32 -12.77 -7.56
N ASN A 211 4.61 -12.46 -7.76
CA ASN A 211 5.36 -11.55 -6.92
C ASN A 211 4.97 -10.08 -7.16
N GLN A 212 5.19 -9.25 -6.14
CA GLN A 212 4.83 -7.85 -6.22
C GLN A 212 5.88 -6.92 -5.62
N CYS A 213 6.15 -5.81 -6.32
CA CYS A 213 7.04 -4.79 -5.79
C CYS A 213 6.39 -4.08 -4.60
N TRP A 214 7.22 -3.61 -3.67
CA TRP A 214 6.75 -2.90 -2.48
C TRP A 214 5.89 -1.68 -2.81
N ARG A 215 6.14 -0.99 -3.94
CA ARG A 215 5.34 0.19 -4.36
C ARG A 215 3.89 -0.21 -4.64
N CYS A 216 3.70 -1.33 -5.34
CA CYS A 216 2.37 -1.84 -5.66
C CYS A 216 1.68 -2.41 -4.42
N ALA A 217 2.41 -3.18 -3.61
CA ALA A 217 1.90 -3.64 -2.31
C ALA A 217 1.49 -2.45 -1.42
N ALA A 218 2.23 -1.34 -1.49
CA ALA A 218 1.91 -0.14 -0.74
C ALA A 218 0.69 0.61 -1.24
N ARG A 219 0.52 0.69 -2.56
CA ARG A 219 -0.66 1.28 -3.19
C ARG A 219 -1.92 0.47 -2.87
N ARG A 220 -1.82 -0.86 -2.90
CA ARG A 220 -2.92 -1.80 -2.63
C ARG A 220 -3.18 -2.07 -1.14
N LYS A 221 -2.40 -1.49 -0.23
CA LYS A 221 -2.53 -1.68 1.23
C LYS A 221 -2.33 -3.13 1.70
N GLU A 222 -1.63 -3.95 0.91
CA GLU A 222 -1.47 -5.40 1.16
C GLU A 222 -0.35 -5.71 2.17
N TYR A 223 0.52 -4.75 2.47
CA TYR A 223 1.59 -4.94 3.45
C TYR A 223 1.28 -4.30 4.81
N ARG A 224 1.80 -4.95 5.86
CA ARG A 224 1.72 -4.59 7.28
C ARG A 224 3.12 -4.43 7.87
N ILE A 225 3.27 -3.45 8.76
CA ILE A 225 4.52 -3.20 9.50
C ILE A 225 4.64 -4.17 10.68
N GLY A 226 5.87 -4.50 11.07
CA GLY A 226 6.17 -5.44 12.16
C GLY A 226 6.10 -6.90 11.74
N LYS A 227 5.56 -7.19 10.55
CA LYS A 227 5.63 -8.51 9.91
C LYS A 227 6.92 -8.62 9.08
N GLN A 228 7.52 -9.80 9.13
CA GLN A 228 8.64 -10.16 8.28
C GLN A 228 8.13 -10.59 6.89
N TYR A 229 8.80 -10.12 5.84
CA TYR A 229 8.51 -10.49 4.46
C TYR A 229 9.71 -11.20 3.87
N HIS A 230 9.42 -12.21 3.06
CA HIS A 230 10.43 -12.84 2.22
C HIS A 230 10.52 -12.04 0.92
N MET A 231 11.73 -11.65 0.56
CA MET A 231 12.01 -11.09 -0.75
C MET A 231 12.31 -12.22 -1.74
N VAL A 232 12.40 -11.89 -3.02
CA VAL A 232 12.71 -12.87 -4.07
C VAL A 232 14.16 -13.37 -3.95
N ASP A 233 15.08 -12.51 -3.52
CA ASP A 233 16.49 -12.82 -3.18
C ASP A 233 16.65 -13.73 -1.93
N GLU A 234 15.59 -14.39 -1.49
CA GLU A 234 15.47 -15.19 -0.25
C GLU A 234 15.75 -14.45 1.07
N THR A 235 16.20 -13.20 0.98
CA THR A 235 16.43 -12.33 2.13
C THR A 235 15.12 -12.03 2.84
N LYS A 236 15.18 -12.06 4.17
CA LYS A 236 14.04 -11.65 4.99
C LYS A 236 14.19 -10.19 5.36
N GLY A 237 13.16 -9.40 5.09
CA GLY A 237 13.14 -7.96 5.35
C GLY A 237 11.96 -7.52 6.21
N PHE A 238 12.11 -6.33 6.81
CA PHE A 238 11.02 -5.63 7.49
C PHE A 238 10.69 -4.34 6.76
N PHE A 239 9.49 -3.82 6.96
CA PHE A 239 9.18 -2.44 6.57
C PHE A 239 9.48 -1.49 7.71
N CYS A 240 10.17 -0.39 7.41
CA CYS A 240 10.53 0.61 8.39
C CYS A 240 9.29 1.20 9.06
N ARG A 241 9.20 1.16 10.39
CA ARG A 241 8.05 1.72 11.10
C ARG A 241 7.90 3.23 10.95
N TRP A 242 9.02 3.93 10.78
CA TRP A 242 9.02 5.38 10.60
C TRP A 242 8.59 5.82 9.20
N CYS A 243 9.20 5.28 8.14
CA CYS A 243 8.98 5.78 6.77
C CYS A 243 8.13 4.87 5.89
N GLY A 244 7.92 3.60 6.28
CA GLY A 244 7.14 2.63 5.53
C GLY A 244 7.86 1.98 4.34
N TYR A 245 9.16 2.25 4.15
CA TYR A 245 10.00 1.66 3.10
C TYR A 245 10.69 0.37 3.58
N PRO A 246 11.03 -0.56 2.67
CA PRO A 246 11.68 -1.80 3.05
C PRO A 246 13.08 -1.55 3.66
N CYS A 247 13.41 -2.32 4.69
CA CYS A 247 14.69 -2.43 5.35
C CYS A 247 15.24 -3.82 5.05
N ILE A 248 16.23 -3.90 4.16
CA ILE A 248 16.76 -5.16 3.58
C ILE A 248 18.15 -5.48 4.15
N ARG A 249 18.56 -4.87 5.28
CA ARG A 249 19.93 -4.95 5.81
C ARG A 249 20.06 -5.81 7.08
N GLU A 250 21.25 -6.41 7.20
CA GLU A 250 21.85 -7.29 8.23
C GLU A 250 21.73 -6.82 9.69
N GLY A 251 20.51 -6.60 10.18
CA GLY A 251 20.28 -6.63 11.63
C GLY A 251 20.14 -8.09 12.05
N ARG A 252 20.79 -8.51 13.15
CA ARG A 252 20.45 -9.80 13.78
C ARG A 252 18.94 -9.84 14.02
N LEU A 253 18.31 -10.95 13.63
CA LEU A 253 16.89 -11.19 13.86
C LEU A 253 16.56 -10.93 15.35
N GLY A 254 15.50 -10.17 15.60
CA GLY A 254 14.98 -9.92 16.95
C GLY A 254 15.31 -8.55 17.54
N GLN A 255 16.30 -7.81 17.03
CA GLN A 255 16.56 -6.46 17.55
C GLN A 255 15.58 -5.42 16.96
N THR A 256 14.97 -4.59 17.81
CA THR A 256 14.00 -3.55 17.44
C THR A 256 14.54 -2.54 16.41
N TRP A 257 15.85 -2.31 16.41
CA TRP A 257 16.56 -1.43 15.49
C TRP A 257 16.58 -1.92 14.04
N SER A 258 16.44 -3.24 13.83
CA SER A 258 16.36 -3.85 12.48
C SER A 258 15.10 -3.40 11.71
N GLN A 259 14.08 -2.91 12.41
CA GLN A 259 12.83 -2.40 11.83
C GLN A 259 12.89 -0.91 11.47
N TYR A 260 14.09 -0.31 11.48
CA TYR A 260 14.31 1.09 11.14
C TYR A 260 15.53 1.26 10.24
N HIS A 261 15.46 2.19 9.29
CA HIS A 261 16.70 2.71 8.68
C HIS A 261 17.48 3.50 9.73
N LYS A 262 18.81 3.45 9.71
CA LYS A 262 19.69 4.27 10.58
C LYS A 262 19.22 5.74 10.74
N PRO A 263 18.94 6.50 9.65
CA PRO A 263 18.44 7.88 9.78
C PRO A 263 17.03 7.97 10.37
N CYS A 264 16.15 7.00 10.07
CA CYS A 264 14.80 6.94 10.61
C CYS A 264 14.82 6.66 12.12
N TYR A 265 15.75 5.83 12.57
CA TYR A 265 15.94 5.54 13.99
C TYR A 265 16.40 6.80 14.76
N ARG A 266 17.35 7.58 14.22
CA ARG A 266 17.74 8.86 14.84
C ARG A 266 16.56 9.82 14.96
N ARG A 267 15.70 9.88 13.94
CA ARG A 267 14.47 10.69 13.99
C ARG A 267 13.48 10.19 15.05
N ARG A 268 13.38 8.88 15.25
CA ARG A 268 12.60 8.30 16.36
C ARG A 268 13.12 8.77 17.72
N ILE A 269 14.44 8.76 17.97
CA ILE A 269 15.00 9.29 19.23
C ILE A 269 14.61 10.77 19.40
N LYS A 270 14.81 11.59 18.36
CA LYS A 270 14.43 13.02 18.42
C LYS A 270 12.94 13.21 18.70
N ALA A 271 12.07 12.39 18.15
CA ALA A 271 10.63 12.43 18.41
C ALA A 271 10.28 12.06 19.87
N MET A 272 11.02 11.13 20.49
CA MET A 272 10.88 10.84 21.91
C MET A 272 11.29 12.03 22.78
N LEU A 273 12.42 12.67 22.46
CA LEU A 273 12.86 13.87 23.17
C LEU A 273 11.86 15.02 23.03
N PHE A 274 11.34 15.23 21.81
CA PHE A 274 10.27 16.18 21.54
C PHE A 274 9.03 15.92 22.40
N TYR A 275 8.58 14.67 22.45
CA TYR A 275 7.45 14.26 23.29
C TYR A 275 7.69 14.56 24.77
N MET A 276 8.88 14.23 25.31
CA MET A 276 9.21 14.52 26.71
C MET A 276 9.20 16.03 26.97
N SER A 277 9.78 16.84 26.08
CA SER A 277 9.78 18.29 26.22
C SER A 277 8.38 18.91 26.15
N ALA A 278 7.53 18.43 25.24
CA ALA A 278 6.15 18.86 25.11
C ALA A 278 5.34 18.54 26.37
N GLY A 279 5.52 17.33 26.92
CA GLY A 279 4.92 16.92 28.18
C GLY A 279 5.32 17.83 29.34
N THR A 280 6.61 18.17 29.46
CA THR A 280 7.09 19.10 30.49
C THR A 280 6.49 20.50 30.32
N ILE A 281 6.49 21.05 29.11
CA ILE A 281 5.89 22.38 28.83
C ILE A 281 4.41 22.39 29.20
N GLN A 282 3.67 21.36 28.82
CA GLN A 282 2.25 21.25 29.15
C GLN A 282 2.02 21.14 30.67
N TRP A 283 2.87 20.39 31.37
CA TRP A 283 2.82 20.30 32.82
C TRP A 283 3.07 21.64 33.49
N LEU A 284 4.11 22.37 33.06
CA LEU A 284 4.41 23.71 33.56
C LEU A 284 3.26 24.69 33.29
N ALA A 285 2.67 24.65 32.09
CA ALA A 285 1.50 25.46 31.77
C ALA A 285 0.29 25.12 32.65
N THR A 286 0.09 23.83 32.96
CA THR A 286 -1.00 23.39 33.86
C THR A 286 -0.76 23.89 35.28
N LEU A 287 0.44 23.70 35.83
CA LEU A 287 0.79 24.14 37.18
C LEU A 287 0.75 25.67 37.31
N GLY A 288 1.22 26.40 36.29
CA GLY A 288 1.16 27.85 36.25
C GLY A 288 -0.28 28.37 36.25
N ALA A 289 -1.15 27.78 35.41
CA ALA A 289 -2.56 28.15 35.36
C ALA A 289 -3.28 27.87 36.69
N LEU A 290 -3.05 26.69 37.28
CA LEU A 290 -3.63 26.30 38.57
C LEU A 290 -3.11 27.17 39.72
N GLY A 291 -1.80 27.40 39.79
CA GLY A 291 -1.19 28.24 40.81
C GLY A 291 -1.72 29.68 40.78
N MET A 292 -1.87 30.26 39.59
CA MET A 292 -2.49 31.58 39.45
C MET A 292 -3.97 31.58 39.88
N CYS A 293 -4.74 30.55 39.53
CA CYS A 293 -6.13 30.43 39.98
C CYS A 293 -6.23 30.36 41.52
N TRP A 294 -5.34 29.61 42.17
CA TRP A 294 -5.36 29.48 43.62
C TRP A 294 -4.81 30.71 44.34
N ILE A 295 -3.73 31.32 43.87
CA ILE A 295 -3.16 32.51 44.53
C ILE A 295 -4.09 33.72 44.37
N CYS A 296 -4.58 33.97 43.16
CA CYS A 296 -5.33 35.19 42.86
C CYS A 296 -6.84 35.05 43.10
N PHE A 297 -7.40 33.84 43.10
CA PHE A 297 -8.85 33.62 43.10
C PHE A 297 -9.32 32.53 44.08
N HIS A 298 -8.58 32.24 45.16
CA HIS A 298 -8.94 31.19 46.12
C HIS A 298 -10.37 31.32 46.68
N GLU A 299 -10.85 32.54 46.90
CA GLU A 299 -12.18 32.83 47.45
C GLU A 299 -13.32 32.53 46.46
N HIS A 300 -13.03 32.42 45.16
CA HIS A 300 -14.05 32.16 44.15
C HIS A 300 -14.26 30.66 43.96
N ALA A 301 -15.25 30.08 44.65
CA ALA A 301 -15.56 28.66 44.59
C ALA A 301 -15.78 28.11 43.15
N VAL A 302 -16.33 28.93 42.25
CA VAL A 302 -16.55 28.59 40.83
C VAL A 302 -15.23 28.39 40.07
N ILE A 303 -14.13 28.99 40.53
CA ILE A 303 -12.77 28.83 39.99
C ILE A 303 -12.03 27.73 40.77
N THR A 304 -12.02 27.81 42.10
CA THR A 304 -11.24 26.91 42.95
C THR A 304 -11.71 25.45 42.88
N GLY A 305 -13.02 25.19 42.91
CA GLY A 305 -13.57 23.82 42.87
C GLY A 305 -13.15 23.04 41.61
N PRO A 306 -13.45 23.54 40.40
CA PRO A 306 -13.05 22.88 39.16
C PRO A 306 -11.53 22.77 39.00
N THR A 307 -10.74 23.77 39.43
CA THR A 307 -9.27 23.73 39.29
C THR A 307 -8.63 22.68 40.21
N VAL A 308 -9.17 22.43 41.40
CA VAL A 308 -8.77 21.28 42.25
C VAL A 308 -9.05 19.95 41.53
N ALA A 309 -10.22 19.80 40.92
CA ALA A 309 -10.52 18.60 40.13
C ALA A 309 -9.58 18.43 38.92
N VAL A 310 -9.24 19.53 38.22
CA VAL A 310 -8.26 19.53 37.12
C VAL A 310 -6.88 19.07 37.60
N PHE A 311 -6.44 19.47 38.79
CA PHE A 311 -5.17 19.04 39.36
C PHE A 311 -5.10 17.52 39.52
N PHE A 312 -6.09 16.92 40.18
CA PHE A 312 -6.16 15.46 40.36
C PHE A 312 -6.31 14.72 39.04
N ALA A 313 -7.17 15.21 38.14
CA ALA A 313 -7.32 14.63 36.81
C ALA A 313 -6.01 14.69 36.01
N SER A 314 -5.25 15.78 36.12
CA SER A 314 -3.95 15.94 35.46
C SER A 314 -2.90 14.98 36.02
N ILE A 315 -2.84 14.79 37.34
CA ILE A 315 -1.99 13.76 37.97
C ILE A 315 -2.35 12.39 37.43
N TRP A 316 -3.64 12.05 37.38
CA TRP A 316 -4.08 10.78 36.83
C TRP A 316 -3.72 10.61 35.34
N ALA A 317 -3.78 11.69 34.55
CA ALA A 317 -3.31 11.71 33.16
C ALA A 317 -1.83 11.31 33.05
N LEU A 318 -0.99 11.86 33.93
CA LEU A 318 0.44 11.56 33.98
C LEU A 318 0.68 10.12 34.42
N LEU A 319 -0.02 9.64 35.45
CA LEU A 319 0.08 8.24 35.88
C LEU A 319 -0.31 7.27 34.75
N LEU A 320 -1.40 7.54 34.04
CA LEU A 320 -1.79 6.76 32.86
C LEU A 320 -0.71 6.78 31.79
N THR A 321 -0.04 7.92 31.60
CA THR A 321 1.04 8.08 30.62
C THR A 321 2.29 7.29 31.02
N LEU A 322 2.64 7.25 32.31
CA LEU A 322 3.77 6.49 32.85
C LEU A 322 3.53 4.98 32.78
N VAL A 323 2.30 4.53 33.06
CA VAL A 323 1.92 3.12 33.04
C VAL A 323 1.66 2.61 31.61
N ARG A 324 1.45 3.51 30.64
CA ARG A 324 1.15 3.14 29.26
C ARG A 324 2.37 2.53 28.56
N GLY A 325 2.39 1.20 28.46
CA GLY A 325 3.35 0.47 27.65
C GLY A 325 3.01 0.47 26.14
N SER A 326 4.00 0.15 25.31
CA SER A 326 3.87 0.05 23.84
C SER A 326 2.92 -1.06 23.35
N ARG A 327 2.61 -2.03 24.23
CA ARG A 327 1.81 -3.22 23.90
C ARG A 327 0.32 -3.08 24.17
N LEU A 328 -0.09 -2.18 25.08
CA LEU A 328 -1.49 -2.04 25.49
C LEU A 328 -2.03 -0.67 25.07
N ARG A 329 -2.95 -0.67 24.11
CA ARG A 329 -3.57 0.56 23.62
C ARG A 329 -4.68 0.99 24.59
N THR A 330 -4.39 1.98 25.44
CA THR A 330 -5.34 2.60 26.39
C THR A 330 -5.72 4.02 25.98
N PHE A 331 -5.63 4.35 24.69
CA PHE A 331 -5.83 5.71 24.18
C PHE A 331 -7.25 6.24 24.47
N HIS A 332 -8.28 5.40 24.44
CA HIS A 332 -9.65 5.78 24.81
C HIS A 332 -9.75 6.41 26.20
N TRP A 333 -9.05 5.84 27.19
CA TRP A 333 -9.03 6.36 28.55
C TRP A 333 -8.32 7.71 28.63
N SER A 334 -7.27 7.93 27.82
CA SER A 334 -6.68 9.25 27.69
C SER A 334 -7.62 10.24 27.03
N VAL A 335 -8.33 9.86 25.96
CA VAL A 335 -9.30 10.77 25.32
C VAL A 335 -10.36 11.20 26.34
N LEU A 336 -10.96 10.24 27.04
CA LEU A 336 -11.97 10.52 28.06
C LEU A 336 -11.45 11.51 29.11
N LEU A 337 -10.25 11.26 29.62
CA LEU A 337 -9.67 12.09 30.67
C LEU A 337 -9.29 13.49 30.19
N GLU A 338 -8.70 13.62 29.00
CA GLU A 338 -8.38 14.93 28.42
C GLU A 338 -9.65 15.75 28.15
N VAL A 339 -10.75 15.11 27.73
CA VAL A 339 -12.06 15.75 27.57
C VAL A 339 -12.64 16.20 28.92
N ILE A 340 -12.51 15.39 29.98
CA ILE A 340 -12.93 15.78 31.34
C ILE A 340 -12.15 17.01 31.81
N ILE A 341 -10.82 17.02 31.63
CA ILE A 341 -9.98 18.18 31.99
C ILE A 341 -10.42 19.42 31.22
N LEU A 342 -10.68 19.30 29.91
CA LEU A 342 -11.17 20.42 29.11
C LEU A 342 -12.51 20.96 29.60
N ALA A 343 -13.46 20.07 29.95
CA ALA A 343 -14.75 20.47 30.49
C ALA A 343 -14.62 21.20 31.83
N LEU A 344 -13.71 20.75 32.71
CA LEU A 344 -13.46 21.38 34.00
C LEU A 344 -12.80 22.77 33.90
N TRP A 345 -12.17 23.10 32.78
CA TRP A 345 -11.67 24.45 32.52
C TRP A 345 -12.75 25.44 32.08
N VAL A 346 -13.93 24.98 31.65
CA VAL A 346 -15.01 25.86 31.18
C VAL A 346 -15.50 26.81 32.29
N PRO A 347 -15.85 26.38 33.51
CA PRO A 347 -16.32 27.31 34.54
C PRO A 347 -15.27 28.36 34.94
N PRO A 348 -13.98 28.02 35.19
CA PRO A 348 -12.94 29.02 35.46
C PRO A 348 -12.76 30.04 34.32
N THR A 349 -12.77 29.60 33.06
CA THR A 349 -12.65 30.54 31.92
C THR A 349 -13.80 31.51 31.84
N PHE A 350 -15.03 31.03 32.04
CA PHE A 350 -16.22 31.87 32.04
C PHE A 350 -16.17 32.88 33.20
N ALA A 351 -15.85 32.43 34.42
CA ALA A 351 -15.72 33.29 35.59
C ALA A 351 -14.65 34.37 35.40
N LEU A 352 -13.44 34.01 34.94
CA LEU A 352 -12.37 34.96 34.66
C LEU A 352 -12.78 35.99 33.58
N ALA A 353 -13.45 35.55 32.52
CA ALA A 353 -13.95 36.46 31.48
C ALA A 353 -15.00 37.45 32.02
N THR A 354 -15.87 37.00 32.94
CA THR A 354 -16.83 37.90 33.59
C THR A 354 -16.16 38.92 34.51
N ILE A 355 -15.14 38.50 35.26
CA ILE A 355 -14.36 39.40 36.14
C ILE A 355 -13.66 40.48 35.31
N ILE A 356 -13.03 40.11 34.18
CA ILE A 356 -12.35 41.04 33.27
C ILE A 356 -13.33 42.07 32.68
N ARG A 357 -14.57 41.68 32.40
CA ARG A 357 -15.60 42.58 31.84
C ARG A 357 -16.24 43.48 32.88
N SER A 358 -16.04 43.22 34.18
CA SER A 358 -16.67 44.01 35.23
C SER A 358 -16.02 45.40 35.36
N PRO A 359 -16.78 46.50 35.33
CA PRO A 359 -16.24 47.87 35.38
C PRO A 359 -15.58 48.21 36.72
N SER A 360 -15.79 47.38 37.74
CA SER A 360 -15.27 47.54 39.11
C SER A 360 -13.88 46.93 39.33
N SER A 361 -13.24 46.31 38.32
CA SER A 361 -11.91 45.71 38.50
C SER A 361 -10.83 46.79 38.59
N ARG A 362 -10.31 47.06 39.80
CA ARG A 362 -9.23 48.04 40.04
C ARG A 362 -7.87 47.65 39.42
N SER A 363 -7.66 46.39 39.04
CA SER A 363 -6.46 45.94 38.32
C SER A 363 -6.76 44.76 37.37
N PRO A 364 -6.82 44.98 36.04
CA PRO A 364 -7.16 43.92 35.09
C PRO A 364 -6.01 42.92 34.83
N GLY A 365 -4.80 43.20 35.29
CA GLY A 365 -3.60 42.40 35.00
C GLY A 365 -3.68 40.92 35.41
N PRO A 366 -3.91 40.60 36.70
CA PRO A 366 -3.93 39.21 37.17
C PRO A 366 -5.02 38.33 36.51
N PRO A 367 -6.28 38.79 36.34
CA PRO A 367 -7.30 38.04 35.59
C PRO A 367 -6.91 37.77 34.14
N ILE A 368 -6.36 38.76 33.42
CA ILE A 368 -5.94 38.61 32.02
C ILE A 368 -4.80 37.59 31.90
N MET A 369 -3.78 37.69 32.76
CA MET A 369 -2.65 36.76 32.74
C MET A 369 -3.07 35.33 33.08
N THR A 370 -3.98 35.18 34.06
CA THR A 370 -4.55 33.86 34.41
C THR A 370 -5.33 33.28 33.24
N LEU A 371 -6.21 34.07 32.61
CA LEU A 371 -6.97 33.63 31.45
C LEU A 371 -6.07 33.23 30.27
N ALA A 372 -4.97 33.95 30.04
CA ALA A 372 -3.99 33.60 29.01
C ALA A 372 -3.33 32.24 29.28
N LEU A 373 -2.89 31.98 30.52
CA LEU A 373 -2.30 30.69 30.90
C LEU A 373 -3.32 29.54 30.79
N VAL A 374 -4.55 29.77 31.22
CA VAL A 374 -5.66 28.81 31.05
C VAL A 374 -5.92 28.55 29.56
N GLY A 375 -5.96 29.58 28.73
CA GLY A 375 -6.15 29.47 27.28
C GLY A 375 -5.03 28.67 26.60
N ILE A 376 -3.76 28.91 26.97
CA ILE A 376 -2.63 28.11 26.51
C ILE A 376 -2.81 26.66 26.96
N ASN A 377 -3.19 26.41 28.21
CA ASN A 377 -3.44 25.05 28.69
C ASN A 377 -4.51 24.32 27.88
N ILE A 378 -5.65 24.97 27.66
CA ILE A 378 -6.76 24.44 26.85
C ILE A 378 -6.29 24.10 25.44
N LEU A 379 -5.51 24.96 24.79
CA LEU A 379 -4.98 24.71 23.46
C LEU A 379 -4.11 23.44 23.43
N LEU A 380 -3.19 23.29 24.39
CA LEU A 380 -2.33 22.09 24.49
C LEU A 380 -3.16 20.82 24.75
N ARG A 381 -4.22 20.93 25.56
CA ARG A 381 -5.16 19.82 25.84
C ARG A 381 -5.98 19.42 24.62
N ILE A 382 -6.41 20.39 23.79
CA ILE A 382 -7.08 20.10 22.52
C ILE A 382 -6.15 19.32 21.57
N LEU A 383 -4.88 19.72 21.47
CA LEU A 383 -3.89 18.95 20.70
C LEU A 383 -3.77 17.50 21.20
N ASN A 384 -3.84 17.29 22.52
CA ASN A 384 -3.86 15.95 23.10
C ASN A 384 -5.08 15.13 22.74
N VAL A 385 -6.27 15.74 22.80
CA VAL A 385 -7.51 15.08 22.37
C VAL A 385 -7.40 14.65 20.92
N VAL A 386 -6.99 15.56 20.03
CA VAL A 386 -6.87 15.27 18.58
C VAL A 386 -5.88 14.13 18.32
N GLY A 387 -4.70 14.14 18.96
CA GLY A 387 -3.72 13.07 18.77
C GLY A 387 -4.16 11.74 19.39
N CYS A 388 -4.82 11.75 20.55
CA CYS A 388 -5.37 10.54 21.16
C CYS A 388 -6.52 9.95 20.34
N VAL A 389 -7.36 10.78 19.72
CA VAL A 389 -8.39 10.33 18.77
C VAL A 389 -7.74 9.73 17.53
N ALA A 390 -6.71 10.36 16.96
CA ALA A 390 -5.99 9.82 15.80
C ALA A 390 -5.33 8.46 16.10
N LEU A 391 -4.76 8.29 17.30
CA LEU A 391 -4.18 7.03 17.79
C LEU A 391 -5.26 5.96 18.01
N THR A 392 -6.43 6.37 18.50
CA THR A 392 -7.60 5.51 18.70
C THR A 392 -8.15 5.01 17.37
N CYS A 393 -8.23 5.87 16.36
CA CYS A 393 -8.63 5.51 15.00
C CYS A 393 -7.57 4.73 14.21
N GLU A 394 -6.51 4.26 14.89
CA GLU A 394 -5.42 3.47 14.31
C GLU A 394 -4.73 4.13 13.11
N TYR A 395 -4.53 5.45 13.18
CA TYR A 395 -3.87 6.16 12.10
C TYR A 395 -2.51 5.55 11.77
N LYS A 396 -2.36 5.10 10.52
CA LYS A 396 -1.19 4.35 10.06
C LYS A 396 -0.08 5.32 9.63
N ALA A 397 0.67 5.83 10.60
CA ALA A 397 1.69 6.88 10.44
C ALA A 397 2.69 6.63 9.30
N TRP A 398 3.08 5.39 9.03
CA TRP A 398 4.00 5.05 7.93
C TRP A 398 3.43 5.29 6.54
N GLN A 399 2.10 5.35 6.39
CA GLN A 399 1.43 5.56 5.12
C GLN A 399 1.52 7.01 4.62
N ARG A 400 2.04 7.92 5.45
CA ARG A 400 2.20 9.34 5.09
C ARG A 400 3.12 9.56 3.88
N LYS A 401 4.12 8.69 3.69
CA LYS A 401 5.10 8.78 2.58
C LYS A 401 4.71 7.97 1.34
N ARG A 402 3.46 7.53 1.24
CA ARG A 402 3.02 6.75 0.08
C ARG A 402 3.12 7.55 -1.22
N PRO A 403 3.57 6.92 -2.32
CA PRO A 403 3.58 7.54 -3.63
C PRO A 403 2.13 7.77 -4.12
N GLY A 404 1.91 8.86 -4.87
CA GLY A 404 0.63 9.15 -5.52
C GLY A 404 -0.39 9.96 -4.68
N ARG A 405 -0.01 10.48 -3.52
CA ARG A 405 -0.87 11.41 -2.75
C ARG A 405 -0.67 12.85 -3.21
N ASN A 406 -1.76 13.63 -3.26
CA ASN A 406 -1.74 15.07 -3.52
C ASN A 406 -1.04 15.84 -2.38
N LEU A 407 -0.63 17.08 -2.65
CA LEU A 407 0.15 17.90 -1.71
C LEU A 407 -0.63 18.16 -0.40
N PHE A 408 -1.92 18.46 -0.52
CA PHE A 408 -2.78 18.72 0.63
C PHE A 408 -2.87 17.51 1.58
N GLN A 409 -3.10 16.29 1.06
CA GLN A 409 -3.12 15.10 1.91
C GLN A 409 -1.75 14.83 2.55
N ARG A 410 -0.64 15.16 1.88
CA ARG A 410 0.70 15.03 2.46
C ARG A 410 0.89 16.01 3.62
N CYS A 411 0.43 17.25 3.46
CA CYS A 411 0.46 18.26 4.51
C CYS A 411 -0.36 17.79 5.71
N MET A 412 -1.65 17.49 5.52
CA MET A 412 -2.52 16.99 6.60
C MET A 412 -1.97 15.73 7.27
N SER A 413 -1.47 14.77 6.48
CA SER A 413 -0.89 13.53 7.02
C SER A 413 0.37 13.76 7.85
N SER A 414 1.11 14.83 7.54
CA SER A 414 2.33 15.22 8.27
C SER A 414 1.98 15.99 9.53
N THR A 415 1.01 16.90 9.47
CA THR A 415 0.48 17.62 10.64
C THR A 415 -0.11 16.64 11.64
N LEU A 416 -0.98 15.73 11.19
CA LEU A 416 -1.55 14.71 12.07
C LEU A 416 -0.48 13.80 12.68
N PHE A 417 0.56 13.46 11.93
CA PHE A 417 1.69 12.71 12.46
C PHE A 417 2.45 13.49 13.53
N LEU A 418 2.65 14.80 13.35
CA LEU A 418 3.30 15.65 14.35
C LEU A 418 2.46 15.78 15.62
N ILE A 419 1.14 15.95 15.49
CA ILE A 419 0.21 15.93 16.62
C ILE A 419 0.27 14.56 17.33
N MET A 420 0.32 13.45 16.59
CA MET A 420 0.49 12.14 17.22
C MET A 420 1.81 12.02 17.97
N LEU A 421 2.92 12.56 17.44
CA LEU A 421 4.19 12.58 18.15
C LEU A 421 4.16 13.48 19.40
N TRP A 422 3.42 14.59 19.34
CA TRP A 422 3.14 15.44 20.50
C TRP A 422 2.42 14.65 21.60
N THR A 423 1.40 13.87 21.23
CA THR A 423 0.61 13.09 22.21
C THR A 423 1.26 11.80 22.68
N TRP A 424 2.07 11.17 21.83
CA TRP A 424 2.73 9.90 22.13
C TRP A 424 3.95 9.71 21.22
N GLY A 425 5.13 10.02 21.76
CA GLY A 425 6.40 9.89 21.04
C GLY A 425 6.69 8.46 20.55
N GLN A 426 6.14 7.44 21.23
CA GLN A 426 6.28 6.04 20.85
C GLN A 426 5.24 5.55 19.83
N SER A 427 4.45 6.44 19.22
CA SER A 427 3.39 6.06 18.27
C SER A 427 3.90 5.24 17.07
N THR A 428 5.17 5.40 16.70
CA THR A 428 5.81 4.59 15.65
C THR A 428 6.13 3.16 16.08
N ASP A 429 6.20 2.89 17.39
CA ASP A 429 6.49 1.55 17.94
C ASP A 429 5.23 0.70 18.18
N LEU A 430 4.05 1.20 17.81
CA LEU A 430 2.80 0.44 17.93
C LEU A 430 2.85 -0.85 17.11
N GLU A 431 2.52 -1.98 17.74
CA GLU A 431 2.33 -3.27 17.07
C GLU A 431 1.05 -3.27 16.25
N TYR A 432 1.07 -3.96 15.09
CA TYR A 432 -0.09 -4.17 14.23
C TYR A 432 -0.24 -5.67 13.94
N PRO A 433 -1.44 -6.27 14.10
CA PRO A 433 -2.71 -5.64 14.50
C PRO A 433 -2.71 -5.13 15.95
N PRO A 434 -3.61 -4.19 16.28
CA PRO A 434 -3.80 -3.71 17.64
C PRO A 434 -4.07 -4.87 18.61
N LYS A 435 -3.52 -4.78 19.82
CA LYS A 435 -3.96 -5.60 20.95
C LYS A 435 -4.65 -4.67 21.95
N TRP A 436 -5.98 -4.77 22.05
CA TRP A 436 -6.78 -3.99 23.00
C TRP A 436 -7.00 -4.81 24.28
N ARG A 437 -6.92 -4.16 25.46
CA ARG A 437 -7.03 -4.84 26.77
C ARG A 437 -8.39 -5.54 26.95
N LEU A 438 -9.45 -4.98 26.36
CA LEU A 438 -10.83 -5.47 26.46
C LEU A 438 -11.13 -6.65 25.52
N TRP A 439 -10.34 -6.81 24.45
CA TRP A 439 -10.55 -7.86 23.43
C TRP A 439 -9.46 -8.92 23.52
N ARG A 440 -9.12 -9.33 24.73
CA ARG A 440 -8.31 -10.53 24.95
C ARG A 440 -9.22 -11.76 24.80
N SER A 441 -9.78 -11.97 23.61
CA SER A 441 -10.37 -13.26 23.26
C SER A 441 -9.25 -14.28 23.30
N SER A 442 -9.46 -15.34 24.08
CA SER A 442 -8.65 -16.53 24.32
C SER A 442 -8.35 -17.34 23.05
N HIS A 443 -7.74 -16.72 22.05
CA HIS A 443 -7.11 -17.41 20.94
C HIS A 443 -5.60 -17.27 21.08
N SER A 444 -5.09 -18.01 22.07
CA SER A 444 -3.78 -18.62 21.99
C SER A 444 -3.71 -19.42 20.69
N SER A 445 -3.14 -18.82 19.64
CA SER A 445 -2.46 -19.63 18.63
C SER A 445 -1.31 -20.33 19.33
N PRO A 446 -1.14 -21.65 19.15
CA PRO A 446 -0.08 -22.40 19.80
C PRO A 446 1.28 -21.83 19.38
N ALA A 447 2.17 -21.70 20.35
CA ALA A 447 3.58 -21.46 20.11
C ALA A 447 4.09 -22.55 19.15
N SER A 448 4.53 -22.14 17.96
CA SER A 448 5.37 -22.98 17.13
C SER A 448 6.76 -23.00 17.76
N ALA A 449 7.12 -24.17 18.27
CA ALA A 449 8.45 -24.56 18.71
C ALA A 449 9.52 -24.31 17.63
#